data_AF-A0A4Q1ZU66-F1
#
_entry.id   AF-A0A4Q1ZU66-F1
#
_cell.length_a   1.000
_cell.length_b   1.000
_cell.length_c   1.000
_cell.angle_alpha   90.00
_cell.angle_beta   90.00
_cell.angle_gamma   90.00
#
_symmetry.space_group_name_H-M   'P 1'
#
loop_
_entity.id
_entity.type
_entity.pdbx_description
1 polymer ?
#
loop_
_entity_poly.entity_id
_entity_poly.type
_entity_poly.pdbx_seq_one_letter_code
_entity_poly.pdbx_strand_id
1 'polypeptide(L)' 'SLQSTLGSKLSFSTAFHPQTDGQSEQTIQILEDMLRACVLEFQTSWSRYLPLVEFKDET' A
#
# COMPACT_ATOMS: atom_id res chain seq x y z
N SER A 1 -28.42 -12.30 3.63
CA SER A 1 -27.03 -11.96 4.00
C SER A 1 -26.81 -10.48 3.74
N LEU A 2 -25.75 -9.87 4.29
CA LEU A 2 -25.46 -8.43 4.14
C LEU A 2 -25.57 -7.95 2.69
N GLN A 3 -25.00 -8.72 1.76
CA GLN A 3 -25.02 -8.50 0.31
C GLN A 3 -26.44 -8.34 -0.24
N SER A 4 -27.37 -9.22 0.15
CA SER A 4 -28.78 -9.16 -0.27
C SER A 4 -29.52 -7.95 0.30
N THR A 5 -29.19 -7.54 1.53
CA THR A 5 -29.80 -6.39 2.20
C THR A 5 -29.34 -5.06 1.60
N LEU A 6 -28.10 -5.00 1.13
CA LEU A 6 -27.52 -3.81 0.49
C LEU A 6 -27.75 -3.76 -1.04
N GLY A 7 -28.37 -4.77 -1.63
CA GLY A 7 -28.54 -4.89 -3.08
C GLY A 7 -27.22 -5.07 -3.84
N SER A 8 -26.13 -5.43 -3.18
CA SER A 8 -24.83 -5.60 -3.83
C SER A 8 -24.74 -6.98 -4.48
N LYS A 9 -24.30 -7.01 -5.74
CA LYS A 9 -24.02 -8.24 -6.46
C LYS A 9 -22.54 -8.55 -6.33
N LEU A 10 -22.20 -9.55 -5.51
CA LEU A 10 -20.84 -10.06 -5.42
C LEU A 10 -20.47 -10.76 -6.73
N SER A 11 -19.44 -10.24 -7.39
CA SER A 11 -18.73 -10.93 -8.47
C SER A 11 -17.44 -11.47 -7.87
N PHE A 12 -17.38 -12.77 -7.61
CA PHE A 12 -16.14 -13.41 -7.18
C PHE A 12 -15.24 -13.57 -8.40
N SER A 13 -14.03 -12.98 -8.37
CA SER A 13 -12.98 -13.41 -9.29
C SER A 13 -12.59 -14.83 -8.93
N THR A 14 -12.37 -15.69 -9.92
CA THR A 14 -11.69 -16.96 -9.66
C THR A 14 -10.26 -16.62 -9.24
N ALA A 15 -9.71 -17.35 -8.26
CA ALA A 15 -8.44 -17.03 -7.59
C ALA A 15 -7.20 -16.93 -8.50
N PHE A 16 -7.36 -17.07 -9.82
CA PHE A 16 -6.31 -17.01 -10.83
C PHE A 16 -6.81 -16.43 -12.17
N HIS A 17 -7.78 -15.50 -12.16
CA HIS A 17 -8.22 -14.84 -13.40
C HIS A 17 -7.80 -13.36 -13.48
N PRO A 18 -6.62 -13.08 -14.08
CA PRO A 18 -6.10 -11.72 -14.24
C PRO A 18 -6.94 -10.83 -15.16
N GLN A 19 -7.97 -11.36 -15.83
CA GLN A 19 -8.81 -10.54 -16.72
C GLN A 19 -9.86 -9.71 -15.97
N THR A 20 -10.24 -10.13 -14.75
CA THR A 20 -11.15 -9.35 -13.88
C THR A 20 -10.36 -8.61 -12.79
N ASP A 21 -9.27 -9.19 -12.29
CA ASP A 21 -8.40 -8.57 -11.28
C ASP A 21 -7.26 -7.73 -11.87
N GLY A 22 -7.09 -7.69 -13.20
CA GLY A 22 -5.95 -7.01 -13.81
C GLY A 22 -5.91 -5.50 -13.58
N GLN A 23 -7.07 -4.85 -13.41
CA GLN A 23 -7.13 -3.43 -13.07
C GLN A 23 -6.76 -3.18 -11.60
N SER A 24 -7.22 -4.02 -10.68
CA SER A 24 -6.83 -3.99 -9.26
C SER A 24 -5.35 -4.30 -9.11
N GLU A 25 -4.85 -5.36 -9.74
CA GLU A 25 -3.43 -5.75 -9.76
C GLU A 25 -2.56 -4.64 -10.37
N GLN A 26 -2.96 -4.05 -11.49
CA GLN A 26 -2.23 -2.93 -12.09
C GLN A 26 -2.18 -1.72 -11.15
N THR A 27 -3.30 -1.40 -10.50
CA THR A 27 -3.37 -0.29 -9.54
C THR A 27 -2.51 -0.57 -8.31
N ILE A 28 -2.55 -1.80 -7.77
CA ILE A 28 -1.73 -2.23 -6.64
C ILE A 28 -0.24 -2.11 -7.00
N GLN A 29 0.17 -2.58 -8.17
CA GLN A 29 1.57 -2.51 -8.59
C GLN A 29 2.08 -1.06 -8.68
N ILE A 30 1.28 -0.15 -9.25
CA ILE A 30 1.63 1.27 -9.34
C ILE A 30 1.76 1.88 -7.94
N LEU A 31 0.83 1.56 -7.03
CA LEU A 31 0.89 2.05 -5.65
C LEU A 31 2.13 1.52 -4.91
N GLU A 32 2.46 0.24 -5.09
CA GLU A 32 3.68 -0.35 -4.51
C GLU A 32 4.95 0.33 -5.03
N ASP A 33 5.04 0.59 -6.34
CA ASP A 33 6.20 1.24 -6.95
C ASP A 33 6.35 2.69 -6.44
N MET A 34 5.24 3.43 -6.32
CA MET A 34 5.23 4.76 -5.72
C MET A 34 5.68 4.73 -4.26
N LEU A 35 5.16 3.81 -3.45
CA LEU A 35 5.56 3.65 -2.05
C LEU A 35 7.05 3.32 -1.94
N ARG A 36 7.57 2.46 -2.82
CA ARG A 36 8.99 2.10 -2.84
C ARG A 36 9.88 3.29 -3.21
N ALA A 37 9.46 4.10 -4.20
CA ALA A 37 10.14 5.35 -4.55
C ALA A 37 10.15 6.34 -3.39
N CYS A 38 8.99 6.56 -2.74
CA CYS A 38 8.90 7.42 -1.56
C CYS A 38 9.82 6.94 -0.44
N VAL A 39 9.80 5.65 -0.09
CA VAL A 39 10.68 5.10 0.96
C VAL A 39 12.15 5.32 0.62
N LEU A 40 12.57 5.18 -0.64
CA LEU A 40 13.94 5.44 -1.07
C LEU A 40 14.32 6.93 -0.95
N GLU A 41 13.46 7.84 -1.41
CA GLU A 41 13.66 9.29 -1.26
C GLU A 41 13.72 9.70 0.21
N PHE A 42 12.85 9.13 1.04
CA PHE A 42 12.82 9.42 2.47
C PHE A 42 13.96 8.73 3.21
N GLN A 43 14.47 7.57 2.80
CA GLN A 43 15.63 6.91 3.45
C GLN A 43 16.85 7.83 3.52
N THR A 44 17.13 8.58 2.45
CA THR A 44 18.22 9.55 2.46
C THR A 44 17.97 10.69 3.46
N SER A 45 16.70 11.05 3.66
CA SER A 45 16.28 12.05 4.65
C SER A 45 16.29 11.51 6.09
N TRP A 46 15.93 10.25 6.33
CA TRP A 46 15.92 9.61 7.65
C TRP A 46 17.31 9.61 8.29
N SER A 47 18.37 9.37 7.50
CA SER A 47 19.76 9.49 7.96
C SER A 47 20.12 10.87 8.51
N ARG A 48 19.47 11.94 8.03
CA ARG A 48 19.68 13.31 8.53
C ARG A 48 18.91 13.59 9.83
N TYR A 49 17.79 12.91 10.05
CA TYR A 49 16.95 13.09 11.25
C TYR A 49 17.30 12.11 12.39
N LEU A 50 17.96 10.99 12.07
CA LEU A 50 18.43 9.99 13.04
C LEU A 50 19.22 10.59 14.22
N PRO A 51 20.21 11.48 14.00
CA PRO A 51 20.92 12.13 15.10
C PRO A 51 20.00 12.98 16.00
N LEU A 52 18.97 13.61 15.44
CA LEU A 52 18.04 14.46 16.21
C LEU A 52 17.08 13.64 17.11
N VAL A 53 16.86 12.37 16.77
CA VAL A 53 16.05 11.43 17.57
C VAL A 53 16.89 10.78 18.66
N GLU A 54 18.16 10.45 18.38
CA GLU A 54 19.08 9.86 19.37
C GLU A 54 19.39 10.81 20.55
N PHE A 55 19.41 12.13 20.34
CA PHE A 55 19.66 13.10 21.42
C PHE A 55 18.52 13.24 22.45
N LYS A 56 17.39 12.56 22.28
CA LYS A 56 16.26 12.65 23.23
C LYS A 56 16.30 11.64 24.37
N ASP A 57 17.25 10.71 24.40
CA ASP A 57 17.34 9.67 25.43
C ASP A 57 18.36 9.94 26.55
N GLU A 58 18.98 11.13 26.55
CA GLU A 58 19.81 11.62 27.68
C GLU A 58 19.11 12.78 28.40
N THR A 59 18.04 12.47 29.14
CA THR A 59 17.58 13.29 30.29
C THR A 59 17.12 12.41 31.44
#